data_AF-A0A2W4RJM2-F1
#
_entry.id   AF-A0A2W4RJM2-F1
#
_cell.length_a   1.000
_cell.length_b   1.000
_cell.length_c   1.000
_cell.angle_alpha   90.00
_cell.angle_beta   90.00
_cell.angle_gamma   90.00
#
_symmetry.space_group_name_H-M   'P 1'
#
loop_
_entity.id
_entity.type
_entity.pdbx_description
1 polymer ?
#
loop_
_entity_poly.entity_id
_entity_poly.type
_entity_poly.pdbx_seq_one_letter_code
_entity_poly.pdbx_strand_id
1 'polypeptide(L)'
;MNWINNVVRPKIRSFLTTKREVPDNLWVKCPQSGQMVFYKDLEANQFVVPGSNYHFRMGADARLKHLFDGGEYTKYPVPSVPLDPLKFRDGRRYIDRLKDARAETQLDDAVLIGEGTLDGQEVVAAAQDFRFMGGSLGMAAGEAVIAGMMRAIEKKTPFILFAASGGARMQEGILSLMQMPRTTIAVQRLREARLPYIVVLTDPTTGGVTASYAMLGDIHIAEPGALICFAGPRVIQQTIREQLPEGFQRAEYLLEHGMIDMVVHRHKLRETLSRICRLLMANKAYAKAKPRAFNGYPYVNGAQVDRAIIDPRGNAEDEIVVEAEPVGEDERFDPSRVAKRQKAKREGESESPRPQAEDGI
;
A
#
# COMPACT_ATOMS: atom_id res chain seq x y z
N MET A 1 44.99 -32.18 -0.60
CA MET A 1 45.18 -30.77 -0.16
C MET A 1 45.19 -29.90 -1.40
N ASN A 2 44.18 -29.04 -1.56
CA ASN A 2 43.71 -28.62 -2.88
C ASN A 2 44.63 -27.59 -3.57
N TRP A 3 45.52 -28.12 -4.39
CA TRP A 3 46.39 -27.44 -5.37
C TRP A 3 45.63 -26.73 -6.52
N ILE A 4 44.31 -26.90 -6.60
CA ILE A 4 43.50 -26.43 -7.74
C ILE A 4 43.15 -24.93 -7.70
N ASN A 5 43.46 -24.22 -6.60
CA ASN A 5 43.13 -22.80 -6.45
C ASN A 5 44.14 -21.83 -7.06
N ASN A 6 45.29 -22.30 -7.55
CA ASN A 6 46.39 -21.41 -7.98
C ASN A 6 46.54 -21.22 -9.50
N VAL A 7 45.63 -21.72 -10.34
CA VAL A 7 45.88 -21.77 -11.80
C VAL A 7 44.94 -20.89 -12.65
N VAL A 8 43.98 -20.16 -12.08
CA VAL A 8 43.09 -19.31 -12.90
C VAL A 8 43.18 -17.83 -12.51
N ARG A 9 43.67 -17.01 -13.46
CA ARG A 9 43.83 -15.56 -13.32
C ARG A 9 42.51 -14.87 -12.90
N PRO A 10 42.54 -13.80 -12.09
CA PRO A 10 41.34 -13.20 -11.47
C PRO A 10 40.29 -12.63 -12.44
N LYS A 11 40.64 -12.42 -13.72
CA LYS A 11 39.81 -11.66 -14.69
C LYS A 11 38.71 -12.46 -15.40
N ILE A 12 38.58 -13.78 -15.17
CA ILE A 12 37.59 -14.62 -15.88
C ILE A 12 36.38 -14.99 -14.99
N ARG A 13 36.48 -14.84 -13.66
CA ARG A 13 35.34 -15.11 -12.74
C ARG A 13 34.21 -14.08 -12.82
N SER A 14 34.43 -12.89 -13.38
CA SER A 14 33.39 -11.86 -13.49
C SER A 14 32.32 -12.16 -14.54
N PHE A 15 32.55 -13.12 -15.45
CA PHE A 15 31.61 -13.45 -16.52
C PHE A 15 30.72 -14.67 -16.25
N LEU A 16 31.01 -15.47 -15.22
CA LEU A 16 30.34 -16.76 -14.98
C LEU A 16 29.61 -16.87 -13.63
N THR A 17 29.51 -15.77 -12.89
CA THR A 17 28.79 -15.78 -11.62
C THR A 17 27.56 -14.89 -11.74
N THR A 18 26.46 -15.47 -12.24
CA THR A 18 25.12 -14.88 -12.09
C THR A 18 24.87 -14.74 -10.59
N LYS A 19 25.10 -13.53 -10.07
CA LYS A 19 24.91 -13.18 -8.67
C LYS A 19 23.41 -13.23 -8.39
N ARG A 20 22.91 -14.41 -8.06
CA ARG A 20 21.55 -14.60 -7.54
C ARG A 20 21.64 -14.19 -6.07
N GLU A 21 21.16 -12.99 -5.78
CA GLU A 21 21.13 -12.41 -4.43
C GLU A 21 20.18 -13.25 -3.56
N VAL A 22 20.75 -14.16 -2.78
CA VAL A 22 20.04 -14.83 -1.71
C VAL A 22 20.40 -14.09 -0.42
N PRO A 23 19.42 -13.66 0.39
CA PRO A 23 19.70 -13.06 1.69
C PRO A 23 20.56 -13.99 2.54
N ASP A 24 21.47 -13.44 3.36
CA ASP A 24 22.37 -14.22 4.23
C ASP A 24 21.59 -15.17 5.17
N ASN A 25 20.36 -14.80 5.53
CA ASN A 25 19.41 -15.65 6.25
C ASN A 25 18.40 -16.27 5.30
N LEU A 26 18.61 -17.54 5.01
CA LEU A 26 17.71 -18.38 4.21
C LEU A 26 16.32 -18.58 4.81
N TRP A 27 16.12 -18.24 6.09
CA TRP A 27 14.89 -18.48 6.84
C TRP A 27 14.33 -17.20 7.42
N VAL A 28 13.02 -17.03 7.31
CA VAL A 28 12.26 -15.90 7.85
C VAL A 28 11.25 -16.43 8.87
N LYS A 29 11.20 -15.80 10.05
CA LYS A 29 10.20 -16.14 11.07
C LYS A 29 8.90 -15.41 10.80
N CYS A 30 7.79 -16.14 10.69
CA CYS A 30 6.45 -15.54 10.62
C CYS A 30 6.12 -14.80 11.93
N PRO A 31 5.77 -13.51 11.90
CA PRO A 31 5.39 -12.75 13.09
C PRO A 31 4.11 -13.28 13.76
N GLN A 32 3.21 -13.89 12.98
CA GLN A 32 1.89 -14.35 13.44
C GLN A 32 1.94 -15.78 13.99
N SER A 33 2.50 -16.74 13.25
CA SER A 33 2.55 -18.15 13.66
C SER A 33 3.85 -18.57 14.34
N GLY A 34 4.91 -17.76 14.26
CA GLY A 34 6.23 -18.11 14.75
C GLY A 34 6.99 -19.15 13.90
N GLN A 35 6.36 -19.68 12.85
CA GLN A 35 6.95 -20.66 11.94
C GLN A 35 8.15 -20.08 11.19
N MET A 36 9.21 -20.88 11.05
CA MET A 36 10.34 -20.55 10.16
C MET A 36 10.00 -20.97 8.73
N VAL A 37 10.09 -20.04 7.78
CA VAL A 37 9.78 -20.25 6.36
C VAL A 37 11.04 -19.98 5.54
N PHE A 38 11.36 -20.86 4.60
CA PHE A 38 12.48 -20.65 3.69
C PHE A 38 12.19 -19.49 2.74
N TYR A 39 13.14 -18.57 2.56
CA TYR A 39 12.93 -17.32 1.81
C TYR A 39 12.49 -17.57 0.36
N LYS A 40 13.06 -18.58 -0.32
CA LYS A 40 12.68 -18.90 -1.70
C LYS A 40 11.25 -19.43 -1.81
N ASP A 41 10.78 -20.17 -0.81
CA ASP A 41 9.40 -20.67 -0.78
C ASP A 41 8.43 -19.51 -0.52
N LEU A 42 8.84 -18.58 0.34
CA LEU A 42 8.11 -17.35 0.59
C LEU A 42 8.03 -16.49 -0.68
N GLU A 43 9.14 -16.29 -1.40
CA GLU A 43 9.20 -15.58 -2.68
C GLU A 43 8.31 -16.25 -3.74
N ALA A 44 8.42 -17.57 -3.90
CA ALA A 44 7.59 -18.34 -4.83
C ALA A 44 6.09 -18.24 -4.49
N ASN A 45 5.76 -18.09 -3.20
CA ASN A 45 4.40 -17.91 -2.71
C ASN A 45 3.97 -16.43 -2.58
N GLN A 46 4.60 -15.52 -3.32
CA GLN A 46 4.28 -14.10 -3.36
C GLN A 46 4.41 -13.38 -2.00
N PHE A 47 5.36 -13.80 -1.18
CA PHE A 47 5.56 -13.30 0.18
C PHE A 47 4.35 -13.50 1.11
N VAL A 48 3.56 -14.54 0.86
CA VAL A 48 2.49 -14.99 1.77
C VAL A 48 2.95 -16.28 2.47
N VAL A 49 2.74 -16.36 3.78
CA VAL A 49 3.03 -17.59 4.53
C VAL A 49 1.92 -18.62 4.28
N PRO A 50 2.22 -19.82 3.74
CA PRO A 50 1.18 -20.81 3.40
C PRO A 50 0.28 -21.23 4.57
N GLY A 51 0.85 -21.34 5.78
CA GLY A 51 0.12 -21.82 6.96
C GLY A 51 -0.73 -20.74 7.64
N SER A 52 -0.17 -19.54 7.82
CA SER A 52 -0.84 -18.46 8.56
C SER A 52 -1.53 -17.43 7.65
N ASN A 53 -1.33 -17.51 6.34
CA ASN A 53 -1.69 -16.48 5.36
C ASN A 53 -1.17 -15.08 5.73
N TYR A 54 -0.07 -14.98 6.47
CA TYR A 54 0.52 -13.70 6.82
C TYR A 54 1.20 -13.08 5.59
N HIS A 55 0.87 -11.82 5.30
CA HIS A 55 1.40 -11.07 4.17
C HIS A 55 2.68 -10.36 4.59
N PHE A 56 3.83 -10.89 4.18
CA PHE A 56 5.08 -10.15 4.28
C PHE A 56 5.11 -9.02 3.26
N ARG A 57 5.95 -8.02 3.55
CA ARG A 57 6.30 -6.97 2.60
C ARG A 57 6.94 -7.58 1.36
N MET A 58 6.61 -6.99 0.23
CA MET A 58 7.04 -7.42 -1.09
C MET A 58 7.65 -6.23 -1.81
N GLY A 59 8.84 -6.42 -2.38
CA GLY A 59 9.53 -5.37 -3.13
C GLY A 59 8.75 -4.94 -4.38
N ALA A 60 8.99 -3.71 -4.83
CA ALA A 60 8.26 -3.12 -5.95
C ALA A 60 8.46 -3.89 -7.27
N ASP A 61 9.68 -4.32 -7.58
CA ASP A 61 9.98 -5.12 -8.77
C ASP A 61 9.25 -6.47 -8.77
N ALA A 62 9.28 -7.19 -7.63
CA ALA A 62 8.53 -8.42 -7.46
C ALA A 62 7.02 -8.17 -7.63
N ARG A 63 6.49 -7.08 -7.04
CA ARG A 63 5.08 -6.70 -7.15
C ARG A 63 4.64 -6.54 -8.60
N LEU A 64 5.42 -5.78 -9.39
CA LEU A 64 5.12 -5.55 -10.80
C LEU A 64 5.27 -6.83 -11.65
N LYS A 65 6.26 -7.68 -11.37
CA LYS A 65 6.40 -9.01 -12.01
C LYS A 65 5.20 -9.92 -11.74
N HIS A 66 4.59 -9.84 -10.58
CA HIS A 66 3.40 -10.62 -10.27
C HIS A 66 2.11 -10.01 -10.82
N LEU A 67 2.11 -8.71 -11.14
CA LEU A 67 0.97 -8.05 -11.77
C LEU A 67 0.92 -8.36 -13.27
N PHE A 68 2.00 -8.05 -14.00
CA PHE A 68 2.01 -8.05 -15.45
C PHE A 68 2.12 -9.46 -16.06
N ASP A 69 1.60 -9.60 -17.27
CA ASP A 69 1.58 -10.86 -18.02
C ASP A 69 3.00 -11.39 -18.25
N GLY A 70 3.24 -12.65 -17.86
CA GLY A 70 4.56 -13.27 -17.92
C GLY A 70 5.61 -12.64 -16.99
N GLY A 71 5.21 -11.68 -16.14
CA GLY A 71 6.13 -10.84 -15.37
C GLY A 71 6.94 -9.87 -16.24
N GLU A 72 6.47 -9.60 -17.46
CA GLU A 72 7.12 -8.69 -18.40
C GLU A 72 6.51 -7.29 -18.31
N TYR A 73 7.37 -6.30 -18.04
CA TYR A 73 6.98 -4.89 -18.05
C TYR A 73 8.16 -4.01 -18.42
N THR A 74 7.86 -2.85 -18.97
CA THR A 74 8.85 -1.82 -19.29
C THR A 74 8.89 -0.81 -18.15
N LYS A 75 10.07 -0.57 -17.59
CA LYS A 75 10.26 0.48 -16.58
C LYS A 75 10.08 1.85 -17.24
N TYR A 76 9.26 2.71 -16.66
CA TYR A 76 9.10 4.09 -17.14
C TYR A 76 10.05 5.04 -16.39
N PRO A 77 10.81 5.89 -17.09
CA PRO A 77 11.78 6.78 -16.47
C PRO A 77 11.10 7.86 -15.63
N VAL A 78 11.69 8.18 -14.49
CA VAL A 78 11.24 9.25 -13.58
C VAL A 78 12.11 10.50 -13.78
N PRO A 79 11.52 11.71 -13.84
CA PRO A 79 12.29 12.94 -13.84
C PRO A 79 13.25 13.06 -12.65
N SER A 80 14.48 13.52 -12.90
CA SER A 80 15.47 13.73 -11.85
C SER A 80 15.09 14.92 -10.96
N VAL A 81 15.40 14.81 -9.67
CA VAL A 81 15.19 15.87 -8.67
C VAL A 81 16.50 16.21 -7.95
N PRO A 82 16.62 17.41 -7.37
CA PRO A 82 17.73 17.73 -6.48
C PRO A 82 17.83 16.72 -5.33
N LEU A 83 19.00 16.09 -5.16
CA LEU A 83 19.17 14.98 -4.20
C LEU A 83 19.10 15.42 -2.73
N ASP A 84 19.68 16.57 -2.40
CA ASP A 84 19.71 17.09 -1.03
C ASP A 84 19.64 18.62 -1.03
N PRO A 85 18.47 19.19 -1.39
CA PRO A 85 18.30 20.65 -1.51
C PRO A 85 18.44 21.36 -0.17
N LEU A 86 18.22 20.67 0.95
CA LEU A 86 18.28 21.23 2.30
C LEU A 86 19.62 20.99 3.00
N LYS A 87 20.55 20.25 2.37
CA LYS A 87 21.82 19.81 2.98
C LYS A 87 21.59 19.11 4.32
N PHE A 88 20.56 18.26 4.37
CA PHE A 88 20.06 17.70 5.62
C PHE A 88 21.07 16.75 6.25
N ARG A 89 21.29 16.93 7.54
CA ARG A 89 22.16 16.07 8.34
C ARG A 89 21.58 15.88 9.73
N ASP A 90 21.45 14.62 10.12
CA ASP A 90 21.31 14.22 11.52
C ASP A 90 22.55 13.40 11.92
N GLY A 91 22.40 12.33 12.71
CA GLY A 91 23.48 11.37 12.93
C GLY A 91 24.11 10.83 11.63
N ARG A 92 23.42 10.96 10.48
CA ARG A 92 23.92 10.62 9.14
C ARG A 92 23.54 11.71 8.13
N ARG A 93 24.32 11.87 7.06
CA ARG A 93 23.95 12.78 5.94
C ARG A 93 22.84 12.14 5.11
N TYR A 94 21.92 12.94 4.59
CA TYR A 94 20.82 12.43 3.77
C TYR A 94 21.30 11.66 2.53
N ILE A 95 22.29 12.20 1.82
CA ILE A 95 22.89 11.56 0.63
C ILE A 95 23.41 10.15 0.92
N ASP A 96 24.00 9.93 2.10
CA ASP A 96 24.51 8.61 2.47
C ASP A 96 23.35 7.61 2.69
N ARG A 97 22.21 8.07 3.24
CA ARG A 97 21.00 7.25 3.39
C ARG A 97 20.40 6.86 2.04
N LEU A 98 20.35 7.80 1.10
CA LEU A 98 19.91 7.54 -0.27
C LEU A 98 20.82 6.52 -0.95
N LYS A 99 22.14 6.65 -0.80
CA LYS A 99 23.12 5.71 -1.37
C LYS A 99 22.90 4.30 -0.83
N ASP A 100 22.74 4.14 0.49
CA ASP A 100 22.49 2.84 1.11
C ASP A 100 21.17 2.23 0.63
N ALA A 101 20.09 3.01 0.61
CA ALA A 101 18.78 2.55 0.15
C ALA A 101 18.81 2.09 -1.32
N ARG A 102 19.52 2.83 -2.20
CA ARG A 102 19.75 2.43 -3.59
C ARG A 102 20.54 1.13 -3.70
N ALA A 103 21.58 0.96 -2.88
CA ALA A 103 22.38 -0.26 -2.86
C ALA A 103 21.59 -1.47 -2.35
N GLU A 104 20.70 -1.28 -1.37
CA GLU A 104 19.86 -2.35 -0.81
C GLU A 104 18.73 -2.76 -1.76
N THR A 105 18.10 -1.78 -2.42
CA THR A 105 16.86 -2.03 -3.18
C THR A 105 17.06 -2.13 -4.69
N GLN A 106 18.19 -1.65 -5.21
CA GLN A 106 18.45 -1.48 -6.65
C GLN A 106 17.40 -0.57 -7.34
N LEU A 107 16.80 0.35 -6.59
CA LEU A 107 15.86 1.37 -7.08
C LEU A 107 16.49 2.76 -6.97
N ASP A 108 16.11 3.68 -7.86
CA ASP A 108 16.56 5.08 -7.80
C ASP A 108 15.94 5.86 -6.62
N ASP A 109 14.67 5.56 -6.33
CA ASP A 109 13.89 6.04 -5.19
C ASP A 109 12.77 5.03 -4.83
N ALA A 110 11.87 5.40 -3.92
CA ALA A 110 10.87 4.52 -3.32
C ALA A 110 9.71 4.10 -4.23
N VAL A 111 9.58 4.60 -5.45
CA VAL A 111 8.46 4.27 -6.35
C VAL A 111 9.01 3.78 -7.68
N LEU A 112 8.59 2.58 -8.09
CA LEU A 112 8.90 1.99 -9.38
C LEU A 112 7.66 2.04 -10.28
N ILE A 113 7.81 2.55 -11.50
CA ILE A 113 6.75 2.60 -12.50
C ILE A 113 7.01 1.51 -13.55
N GLY A 114 5.96 0.77 -13.89
CA GLY A 114 5.95 -0.19 -14.98
C GLY A 114 4.76 0.02 -15.91
N GLU A 115 4.99 -0.21 -17.20
CA GLU A 115 3.92 -0.37 -18.19
C GLU A 115 3.98 -1.76 -18.82
N GLY A 116 2.82 -2.35 -19.05
CA GLY A 116 2.74 -3.72 -19.56
C GLY A 116 1.29 -4.14 -19.77
N THR A 117 1.07 -5.44 -19.86
CA THR A 117 -0.28 -6.01 -20.05
C THR A 117 -0.74 -6.78 -18.80
N LEU A 118 -2.02 -6.66 -18.47
CA LEU A 118 -2.71 -7.40 -17.42
C LEU A 118 -3.88 -8.16 -18.05
N ASP A 119 -3.73 -9.47 -18.20
CA ASP A 119 -4.60 -10.33 -19.01
C ASP A 119 -4.94 -9.70 -20.37
N GLY A 120 -3.90 -9.27 -21.09
CA GLY A 120 -3.99 -8.67 -22.42
C GLY A 120 -4.43 -7.20 -22.47
N GLN A 121 -4.72 -6.59 -21.32
CA GLN A 121 -5.09 -5.17 -21.26
C GLN A 121 -3.87 -4.31 -20.95
N GLU A 122 -3.62 -3.26 -21.73
CA GLU A 122 -2.58 -2.30 -21.39
C GLU A 122 -2.90 -1.58 -20.07
N VAL A 123 -1.94 -1.58 -19.16
CA VAL A 123 -2.04 -0.97 -17.83
C VAL A 123 -0.70 -0.30 -17.49
N VAL A 124 -0.79 0.86 -16.84
CA VAL A 124 0.36 1.47 -16.16
C VAL A 124 0.19 1.24 -14.67
N ALA A 125 1.26 0.79 -14.01
CA ALA A 125 1.24 0.57 -12.58
C ALA A 125 2.46 1.18 -11.91
N ALA A 126 2.29 1.64 -10.67
CA ALA A 126 3.37 2.06 -9.80
C ALA A 126 3.35 1.23 -8.52
N ALA A 127 4.53 0.80 -8.07
CA ALA A 127 4.68 0.10 -6.81
C ALA A 127 5.66 0.86 -5.91
N GLN A 128 5.19 1.20 -4.70
CA GLN A 128 5.99 1.86 -3.69
C GLN A 128 6.71 0.80 -2.84
N ASP A 129 8.01 0.97 -2.62
CA ASP A 129 8.86 0.00 -1.92
C ASP A 129 9.21 0.49 -0.52
N PHE A 130 8.63 -0.16 0.49
CA PHE A 130 8.88 0.20 1.89
C PHE A 130 10.34 0.01 2.31
N ARG A 131 11.12 -0.85 1.61
CA ARG A 131 12.54 -1.05 1.89
C ARG A 131 13.37 0.21 1.59
N PHE A 132 12.91 1.04 0.65
CA PHE A 132 13.56 2.31 0.35
C PHE A 132 13.14 3.38 1.36
N MET A 133 13.91 3.53 2.44
CA MET A 133 13.68 4.58 3.45
C MET A 133 12.24 4.61 3.98
N GLY A 134 11.65 3.44 4.26
CA GLY A 134 10.27 3.31 4.75
C GLY A 134 9.22 3.63 3.68
N GLY A 135 9.58 3.57 2.40
CA GLY A 135 8.71 4.01 1.30
C GLY A 135 8.31 5.46 1.45
N SER A 136 9.15 6.31 2.06
CA SER A 136 8.74 7.68 2.39
C SER A 136 8.53 8.54 1.15
N LEU A 137 7.49 9.38 1.17
CA LEU A 137 7.18 10.33 0.11
C LEU A 137 8.18 11.49 0.13
N GLY A 138 9.18 11.43 -0.74
CA GLY A 138 10.07 12.53 -1.11
C GLY A 138 9.74 13.10 -2.49
N MET A 139 10.53 14.07 -2.95
CA MET A 139 10.42 14.72 -4.25
C MET A 139 10.43 13.70 -5.39
N ALA A 140 11.40 12.78 -5.40
CA ALA A 140 11.52 11.76 -6.44
C ALA A 140 10.32 10.78 -6.45
N ALA A 141 9.86 10.34 -5.28
CA ALA A 141 8.65 9.53 -5.16
C ALA A 141 7.41 10.29 -5.67
N GLY A 142 7.29 11.59 -5.36
CA GLY A 142 6.23 12.45 -5.89
C GLY A 142 6.27 12.58 -7.41
N GLU A 143 7.44 12.84 -7.99
CA GLU A 143 7.62 12.86 -9.46
C GLU A 143 7.27 11.52 -10.09
N ALA A 144 7.62 10.40 -9.45
CA ALA A 144 7.32 9.08 -9.97
C ALA A 144 5.80 8.81 -10.04
N VAL A 145 5.06 9.15 -8.99
CA VAL A 145 3.59 9.02 -9.00
C VAL A 145 2.97 9.89 -10.09
N ILE A 146 3.42 11.14 -10.21
CA ILE A 146 2.95 12.07 -11.25
C ILE A 146 3.27 11.51 -12.65
N ALA A 147 4.50 11.07 -12.88
CA ALA A 147 4.96 10.50 -14.15
C ALA A 147 4.15 9.26 -14.53
N GLY A 148 3.87 8.37 -13.57
CA GLY A 148 3.04 7.19 -13.78
C GLY A 148 1.61 7.53 -14.20
N MET A 149 0.98 8.49 -13.53
CA MET A 149 -0.37 8.95 -13.89
C MET A 149 -0.39 9.65 -15.25
N MET A 150 0.59 10.53 -15.53
CA MET A 150 0.68 11.20 -16.84
C MET A 150 0.92 10.18 -17.96
N ARG A 151 1.70 9.12 -17.70
CA ARG A 151 1.90 8.04 -18.64
C ARG A 151 0.62 7.24 -18.88
N ALA A 152 -0.16 6.96 -17.84
CA ALA A 152 -1.47 6.32 -17.98
C ALA A 152 -2.42 7.17 -18.85
N ILE A 153 -2.40 8.50 -18.69
CA ILE A 153 -3.16 9.44 -19.54
C ILE A 153 -2.70 9.37 -20.99
N GLU A 154 -1.40 9.42 -21.25
CA GLU A 154 -0.82 9.34 -22.59
C GLU A 154 -1.20 8.03 -23.30
N LYS A 155 -1.11 6.91 -22.58
CA LYS A 155 -1.46 5.57 -23.07
C LYS A 155 -2.97 5.30 -23.08
N LYS A 156 -3.76 6.14 -22.42
CA LYS A 156 -5.21 5.97 -22.19
C LYS A 156 -5.55 4.65 -21.49
N THR A 157 -4.74 4.26 -20.51
CA THR A 157 -4.87 3.02 -19.72
C THR A 157 -5.35 3.30 -18.30
N PRO A 158 -5.83 2.30 -17.55
CA PRO A 158 -5.94 2.41 -16.10
C PRO A 158 -4.58 2.70 -15.46
N PHE A 159 -4.62 3.29 -14.27
CA PHE A 159 -3.47 3.43 -13.40
C PHE A 159 -3.69 2.63 -12.11
N ILE A 160 -2.75 1.74 -11.77
CA ILE A 160 -2.79 0.97 -10.52
C ILE A 160 -1.61 1.40 -9.63
N LEU A 161 -1.89 1.79 -8.39
CA LEU A 161 -0.87 2.09 -7.40
C LEU A 161 -0.85 1.04 -6.30
N PHE A 162 0.30 0.42 -6.03
CA PHE A 162 0.55 -0.29 -4.78
C PHE A 162 1.22 0.66 -3.79
N ALA A 163 0.46 1.13 -2.81
CA ALA A 163 0.93 2.05 -1.79
C ALA A 163 1.56 1.29 -0.62
N ALA A 164 2.76 1.73 -0.21
CA ALA A 164 3.48 1.25 0.96
C ALA A 164 4.36 2.39 1.48
N SER A 165 4.03 3.00 2.62
CA SER A 165 4.74 4.16 3.14
C SER A 165 4.61 4.31 4.64
N GLY A 166 5.69 4.77 5.26
CA GLY A 166 5.70 5.29 6.63
C GLY A 166 5.34 6.79 6.73
N GLY A 167 5.09 7.48 5.61
CA GLY A 167 4.72 8.90 5.57
C GLY A 167 5.65 9.76 4.71
N ALA A 168 5.73 11.06 5.02
CA ALA A 168 6.55 12.02 4.28
C ALA A 168 8.04 11.89 4.63
N ARG A 169 8.92 12.17 3.67
CA ARG A 169 10.37 12.08 3.86
C ARG A 169 10.90 13.31 4.59
N MET A 170 11.04 13.20 5.90
CA MET A 170 11.44 14.31 6.78
C MET A 170 12.74 15.02 6.36
N GLN A 171 13.68 14.30 5.73
CA GLN A 171 14.95 14.85 5.27
C GLN A 171 14.79 15.94 4.21
N GLU A 172 13.66 15.96 3.49
CA GLU A 172 13.35 16.98 2.50
C GLU A 172 12.31 18.00 3.00
N GLY A 173 11.84 17.86 4.24
CA GLY A 173 10.98 18.83 4.93
C GLY A 173 9.72 19.21 4.13
N ILE A 174 9.53 20.52 3.95
CA ILE A 174 8.38 21.08 3.22
C ILE A 174 8.30 20.60 1.77
N LEU A 175 9.43 20.24 1.14
CA LEU A 175 9.43 19.76 -0.24
C LEU A 175 8.75 18.40 -0.37
N SER A 176 8.85 17.55 0.65
CA SER A 176 8.08 16.30 0.75
C SER A 176 6.59 16.57 0.96
N LEU A 177 6.23 17.51 1.86
CA LEU A 177 4.83 17.88 2.08
C LEU A 177 4.17 18.37 0.79
N MET A 178 4.89 19.19 0.01
CA MET A 178 4.40 19.72 -1.27
C MET A 178 4.15 18.65 -2.34
N GLN A 179 4.65 17.42 -2.17
CA GLN A 179 4.29 16.33 -3.10
C GLN A 179 2.84 15.89 -2.94
N MET A 180 2.22 16.08 -1.77
CA MET A 180 0.81 15.75 -1.54
C MET A 180 -0.12 16.51 -2.50
N PRO A 181 -0.16 17.87 -2.52
CA PRO A 181 -1.01 18.59 -3.46
C PRO A 181 -0.62 18.35 -4.93
N ARG A 182 0.68 18.16 -5.24
CA ARG A 182 1.12 17.90 -6.62
C ARG A 182 0.60 16.58 -7.18
N THR A 183 0.69 15.52 -6.39
CA THR A 183 0.13 14.20 -6.76
C THR A 183 -1.39 14.23 -6.79
N THR A 184 -2.06 14.97 -5.89
CA THR A 184 -3.51 15.20 -5.96
C THR A 184 -3.92 15.86 -7.28
N ILE A 185 -3.15 16.84 -7.79
CA ILE A 185 -3.41 17.45 -9.10
C ILE A 185 -3.25 16.41 -10.23
N ALA A 186 -2.28 15.50 -10.13
CA ALA A 186 -2.13 14.41 -11.10
C ALA A 186 -3.32 13.44 -11.09
N VAL A 187 -3.85 13.12 -9.90
CA VAL A 187 -5.09 12.33 -9.76
C VAL A 187 -6.27 13.05 -10.42
N GLN A 188 -6.42 14.37 -10.21
CA GLN A 188 -7.46 15.15 -10.86
C GLN A 188 -7.36 15.10 -12.39
N ARG A 189 -6.16 15.21 -12.96
CA ARG A 189 -5.94 15.08 -14.41
C ARG A 189 -6.28 13.68 -14.93
N LEU A 190 -5.98 12.64 -14.17
CA LEU A 190 -6.35 11.26 -14.52
C LEU A 190 -7.88 11.08 -14.53
N ARG A 191 -8.55 11.68 -13.54
CA ARG A 191 -10.01 11.73 -13.43
C ARG A 191 -10.66 12.53 -14.58
N GLU A 192 -10.11 13.68 -14.94
CA GLU A 192 -10.54 14.49 -16.09
C GLU A 192 -10.42 13.71 -17.40
N ALA A 193 -9.36 12.89 -17.55
CA ALA A 193 -9.19 11.97 -18.67
C ALA A 193 -10.14 10.75 -18.62
N ARG A 194 -10.95 10.61 -17.56
CA ARG A 194 -11.88 9.49 -17.31
C ARG A 194 -11.19 8.13 -17.36
N LEU A 195 -10.01 8.04 -16.75
CA LEU A 195 -9.26 6.80 -16.64
C LEU A 195 -9.33 6.27 -15.20
N PRO A 196 -9.55 4.96 -15.01
CA PRO A 196 -9.65 4.38 -13.68
C PRO A 196 -8.34 4.51 -12.90
N TYR A 197 -8.46 4.92 -11.65
CA TYR A 197 -7.40 4.91 -10.66
C TYR A 197 -7.70 3.90 -9.55
N ILE A 198 -6.91 2.84 -9.47
CA ILE A 198 -7.08 1.79 -8.47
C ILE A 198 -5.90 1.85 -7.50
N VAL A 199 -6.19 1.90 -6.20
CA VAL A 199 -5.15 1.88 -5.16
C VAL A 199 -5.21 0.57 -4.40
N VAL A 200 -4.07 -0.12 -4.34
CA VAL A 200 -3.83 -1.25 -3.46
C VAL A 200 -3.02 -0.76 -2.25
N LEU A 201 -3.67 -0.70 -1.10
CA LEU A 201 -3.12 -0.33 0.19
C LEU A 201 -2.44 -1.55 0.82
N THR A 202 -1.13 -1.47 1.02
CA THR A 202 -0.33 -2.59 1.56
C THR A 202 0.29 -2.22 2.91
N ASP A 203 0.79 -3.22 3.65
CA ASP A 203 1.36 -3.01 4.98
C ASP A 203 2.77 -2.39 4.97
N PRO A 204 2.97 -1.22 5.60
CA PRO A 204 1.98 -0.25 6.05
C PRO A 204 1.77 0.86 5.00
N THR A 205 0.62 1.52 5.03
CA THR A 205 0.36 2.76 4.27
C THR A 205 -0.05 3.84 5.25
N THR A 206 0.83 4.83 5.50
CA THR A 206 0.61 5.81 6.57
C THR A 206 0.89 7.26 6.22
N GLY A 207 0.46 8.18 7.09
CA GLY A 207 0.86 9.59 7.09
C GLY A 207 0.42 10.34 5.84
N GLY A 208 1.32 11.19 5.32
CA GLY A 208 1.04 12.04 4.16
C GLY A 208 0.62 11.27 2.91
N VAL A 209 1.04 10.02 2.75
CA VAL A 209 0.62 9.17 1.62
C VAL A 209 -0.86 8.80 1.75
N THR A 210 -1.31 8.34 2.93
CA THR A 210 -2.75 8.09 3.18
C THR A 210 -3.59 9.34 3.06
N ALA A 211 -3.07 10.50 3.47
CA ALA A 211 -3.80 11.77 3.40
C ALA A 211 -3.68 12.47 2.03
N SER A 212 -3.23 11.75 0.99
CA SER A 212 -3.15 12.27 -0.37
C SER A 212 -3.50 11.19 -1.38
N TYR A 213 -2.63 10.94 -2.36
CA TYR A 213 -2.93 10.12 -3.53
C TYR A 213 -3.34 8.68 -3.21
N ALA A 214 -2.98 8.11 -2.05
CA ALA A 214 -3.38 6.74 -1.71
C ALA A 214 -4.85 6.59 -1.29
N MET A 215 -5.54 7.66 -0.90
CA MET A 215 -6.98 7.65 -0.55
C MET A 215 -7.84 8.44 -1.54
N LEU A 216 -7.35 8.60 -2.77
CA LEU A 216 -8.05 9.29 -3.87
C LEU A 216 -8.30 8.35 -5.06
N GLY A 217 -8.21 7.04 -4.85
CA GLY A 217 -8.57 6.04 -5.84
C GLY A 217 -10.07 6.05 -6.15
N ASP A 218 -10.44 5.64 -7.36
CA ASP A 218 -11.82 5.27 -7.66
C ASP A 218 -12.22 3.99 -6.92
N ILE A 219 -11.24 3.08 -6.71
CA ILE A 219 -11.39 1.85 -5.93
C ILE A 219 -10.16 1.67 -5.03
N HIS A 220 -10.41 1.45 -3.74
CA HIS A 220 -9.44 1.13 -2.72
C HIS A 220 -9.53 -0.36 -2.37
N ILE A 221 -8.42 -1.06 -2.58
CA ILE A 221 -8.23 -2.46 -2.23
C ILE A 221 -7.18 -2.52 -1.13
N ALA A 222 -7.36 -3.33 -0.10
CA ALA A 222 -6.31 -3.61 0.87
C ALA A 222 -5.92 -5.09 0.91
N GLU A 223 -4.65 -5.34 1.22
CA GLU A 223 -4.21 -6.69 1.59
C GLU A 223 -4.62 -7.01 3.05
N PRO A 224 -4.95 -8.28 3.37
CA PRO A 224 -5.35 -8.69 4.71
C PRO A 224 -4.38 -8.25 5.81
N GLY A 225 -4.94 -7.72 6.91
CA GLY A 225 -4.18 -7.28 8.08
C GLY A 225 -3.27 -6.05 7.87
N ALA A 226 -3.31 -5.41 6.70
CA ALA A 226 -2.48 -4.24 6.42
C ALA A 226 -2.79 -3.08 7.37
N LEU A 227 -1.74 -2.45 7.93
CA LEU A 227 -1.90 -1.22 8.72
C LEU A 227 -2.03 -0.02 7.79
N ILE A 228 -3.16 0.68 7.88
CA ILE A 228 -3.45 1.85 7.04
C ILE A 228 -3.93 2.98 7.95
N CYS A 229 -3.18 4.08 8.01
CA CYS A 229 -3.48 5.13 8.98
C CYS A 229 -2.86 6.50 8.68
N PHE A 230 -3.59 7.57 8.94
CA PHE A 230 -2.99 8.91 8.94
C PHE A 230 -1.98 9.07 10.09
N ALA A 231 -2.44 8.93 11.33
CA ALA A 231 -1.60 8.90 12.52
C ALA A 231 -1.45 7.45 13.02
N GLY A 232 -0.22 7.07 13.39
CA GLY A 232 0.06 5.72 13.86
C GLY A 232 -0.65 5.40 15.20
N PRO A 233 -1.00 4.13 15.46
CA PRO A 233 -1.77 3.73 16.65
C PRO A 233 -1.14 4.20 17.96
N ARG A 234 0.19 4.12 18.06
CA ARG A 234 0.96 4.53 19.23
C ARG A 234 0.77 6.02 19.56
N VAL A 235 0.76 6.88 18.54
CA VAL A 235 0.60 8.33 18.72
C VAL A 235 -0.82 8.65 19.19
N ILE A 236 -1.82 7.95 18.63
CA ILE A 236 -3.21 8.12 19.01
C ILE A 236 -3.42 7.70 20.47
N GLN A 237 -2.98 6.50 20.87
CA GLN A 237 -3.08 6.01 22.25
C GLN A 237 -2.48 6.98 23.26
N GLN A 238 -1.30 7.53 22.97
CA GLN A 238 -0.65 8.51 23.84
C GLN A 238 -1.43 9.82 23.96
N THR A 239 -2.16 10.19 22.91
CA THR A 239 -2.93 11.44 22.85
C THR A 239 -4.24 11.33 23.60
N ILE A 240 -5.01 10.26 23.34
CA ILE A 240 -6.33 10.06 23.97
C ILE A 240 -6.23 9.39 25.34
N ARG A 241 -5.09 8.76 25.66
CA ARG A 241 -4.81 8.01 26.91
C ARG A 241 -5.77 6.84 27.15
N GLU A 242 -6.21 6.21 26.07
CA GLU A 242 -7.09 5.05 26.07
C GLU A 242 -6.49 3.93 25.20
N GLN A 243 -6.93 2.70 25.46
CA GLN A 243 -6.61 1.56 24.61
C GLN A 243 -7.40 1.64 23.32
N LEU A 244 -6.74 1.34 22.20
CA LEU A 244 -7.42 1.26 20.92
C LEU A 244 -8.11 -0.10 20.79
N PRO A 245 -9.26 -0.17 20.07
CA PRO A 245 -9.91 -1.43 19.76
C PRO A 245 -8.95 -2.43 19.10
N GLU A 246 -9.24 -3.72 19.26
CA GLU A 246 -8.57 -4.76 18.49
C GLU A 246 -8.78 -4.52 16.99
N GLY A 247 -7.75 -4.77 16.19
CA GLY A 247 -7.83 -4.55 14.75
C GLY A 247 -7.88 -3.08 14.31
N PHE A 248 -7.80 -2.09 15.22
CA PHE A 248 -7.83 -0.68 14.85
C PHE A 248 -6.82 -0.34 13.74
N GLN A 249 -7.29 0.37 12.70
CA GLN A 249 -6.52 0.73 11.50
C GLN A 249 -6.02 -0.45 10.63
N ARG A 250 -6.52 -1.66 10.86
CA ARG A 250 -6.30 -2.80 9.95
C ARG A 250 -7.24 -2.72 8.75
N ALA A 251 -6.89 -3.42 7.69
CA ALA A 251 -7.66 -3.49 6.46
C ALA A 251 -9.14 -3.86 6.70
N GLU A 252 -9.38 -4.86 7.56
CA GLU A 252 -10.71 -5.35 7.91
C GLU A 252 -11.50 -4.29 8.70
N TYR A 253 -10.87 -3.65 9.68
CA TYR A 253 -11.46 -2.54 10.42
C TYR A 253 -11.86 -1.38 9.49
N LEU A 254 -11.00 -1.02 8.54
CA LEU A 254 -11.29 0.07 7.61
C LEU A 254 -12.37 -0.28 6.58
N LEU A 255 -12.49 -1.55 6.20
CA LEU A 255 -13.60 -2.05 5.38
C LEU A 255 -14.93 -1.88 6.12
N GLU A 256 -15.00 -2.30 7.38
CA GLU A 256 -16.21 -2.15 8.22
C GLU A 256 -16.64 -0.68 8.41
N HIS A 257 -15.69 0.25 8.36
CA HIS A 257 -15.94 1.69 8.49
C HIS A 257 -16.09 2.42 7.14
N GLY A 258 -16.18 1.69 6.02
CA GLY A 258 -16.43 2.26 4.70
C GLY A 258 -15.28 3.08 4.10
N MET A 259 -14.05 2.89 4.59
CA MET A 259 -12.85 3.58 4.11
C MET A 259 -12.15 2.83 2.96
N ILE A 260 -12.48 1.54 2.76
CA ILE A 260 -11.88 0.66 1.76
C ILE A 260 -13.01 -0.13 1.10
N ASP A 261 -12.93 -0.36 -0.20
CA ASP A 261 -13.98 -1.06 -0.96
C ASP A 261 -13.91 -2.58 -0.81
N MET A 262 -12.71 -3.15 -0.68
CA MET A 262 -12.51 -4.58 -0.51
C MET A 262 -11.16 -4.94 0.11
N VAL A 263 -11.15 -6.04 0.87
CA VAL A 263 -9.92 -6.71 1.33
C VAL A 263 -9.68 -7.93 0.45
N VAL A 264 -8.53 -7.98 -0.22
CA VAL A 264 -8.24 -9.00 -1.24
C VAL A 264 -6.94 -9.69 -0.93
N HIS A 265 -7.02 -11.01 -0.79
CA HIS A 265 -5.84 -11.85 -0.63
C HIS A 265 -4.91 -11.73 -1.85
N ARG A 266 -3.59 -11.72 -1.63
CA ARG A 266 -2.57 -11.38 -2.64
C ARG A 266 -2.61 -12.34 -3.83
N HIS A 267 -2.86 -13.62 -3.55
CA HIS A 267 -3.04 -14.64 -4.60
C HIS A 267 -4.25 -14.38 -5.51
N LYS A 268 -5.25 -13.61 -5.06
CA LYS A 268 -6.44 -13.22 -5.84
C LYS A 268 -6.37 -11.80 -6.40
N LEU A 269 -5.34 -11.05 -6.03
CA LEU A 269 -5.24 -9.63 -6.33
C LEU A 269 -5.10 -9.36 -7.83
N ARG A 270 -4.24 -10.10 -8.53
CA ARG A 270 -4.05 -9.96 -9.99
C ARG A 270 -5.36 -10.18 -10.77
N GLU A 271 -6.08 -11.26 -10.45
CA GLU A 271 -7.38 -11.59 -11.07
C GLU A 271 -8.42 -10.49 -10.79
N THR A 272 -8.47 -10.01 -9.54
CA THR A 272 -9.40 -8.96 -9.13
C THR A 272 -9.14 -7.64 -9.84
N LEU A 273 -7.87 -7.21 -9.88
CA LEU A 273 -7.44 -6.00 -10.59
C LEU A 273 -7.76 -6.10 -12.08
N SER A 274 -7.48 -7.24 -12.71
CA SER A 274 -7.82 -7.50 -14.12
C SER A 274 -9.32 -7.33 -14.37
N ARG A 275 -10.16 -7.98 -13.56
CA ARG A 275 -11.62 -7.89 -13.67
C ARG A 275 -12.12 -6.44 -13.51
N ILE A 276 -11.61 -5.72 -12.52
CA ILE A 276 -11.98 -4.32 -12.29
C ILE A 276 -11.57 -3.44 -13.48
N CYS A 277 -10.33 -3.55 -13.94
CA CYS A 277 -9.86 -2.85 -15.14
C CYS A 277 -10.75 -3.14 -16.35
N ARG A 278 -11.12 -4.40 -16.58
CA ARG A 278 -12.03 -4.79 -17.67
C ARG A 278 -13.38 -4.11 -17.57
N LEU A 279 -14.00 -4.12 -16.40
CA LEU A 279 -15.32 -3.56 -16.18
C LEU A 279 -15.33 -2.05 -16.38
N LEU A 280 -14.35 -1.34 -15.78
CA LEU A 280 -14.27 0.11 -15.86
C LEU A 280 -13.81 0.62 -17.23
N MET A 281 -13.15 -0.23 -18.02
CA MET A 281 -12.68 0.12 -19.37
C MET A 281 -13.50 -0.53 -20.49
N ALA A 282 -14.64 -1.16 -20.21
CA ALA A 282 -15.41 -1.99 -21.14
C ALA A 282 -15.80 -1.28 -22.45
N ASN A 283 -15.81 0.05 -22.49
CA ASN A 283 -16.02 0.85 -23.70
C ASN A 283 -14.80 0.91 -24.65
N LYS A 284 -13.70 0.21 -24.36
CA LYS A 284 -12.54 0.06 -25.23
C LYS A 284 -12.34 -1.40 -25.63
N ALA A 285 -12.16 -1.67 -26.92
CA ALA A 285 -11.94 -3.04 -27.42
C ALA A 285 -10.59 -3.59 -26.94
N TYR A 286 -10.58 -4.84 -26.45
CA TYR A 286 -9.38 -5.53 -25.96
C TYR A 286 -9.08 -6.79 -26.76
N ALA A 287 -7.79 -7.08 -26.98
CA ALA A 287 -7.35 -8.35 -27.54
C ALA A 287 -7.53 -9.49 -26.53
N LYS A 288 -7.99 -10.67 -26.98
CA LYS A 288 -8.12 -11.87 -26.12
C LYS A 288 -6.73 -12.32 -25.65
N ALA A 289 -6.53 -12.39 -24.33
CA ALA A 289 -5.33 -12.95 -23.74
C ALA A 289 -5.31 -14.49 -23.85
N LYS A 290 -4.10 -15.08 -23.93
CA LYS A 290 -3.87 -16.52 -23.79
C LYS A 290 -3.50 -16.84 -22.34
N PRO A 291 -4.10 -17.85 -21.69
CA PRO A 291 -3.69 -18.27 -20.34
C PRO A 291 -2.25 -18.79 -20.36
N ARG A 292 -1.38 -18.32 -19.45
CA ARG A 292 0.01 -18.79 -19.34
C ARG A 292 0.54 -18.85 -17.90
N ALA A 293 1.45 -19.80 -17.70
CA ALA A 293 2.13 -20.15 -16.45
C ALA A 293 3.19 -19.10 -16.03
N PHE A 294 3.36 -18.92 -14.72
CA PHE A 294 4.48 -18.18 -14.12
C PHE A 294 5.53 -19.19 -13.65
N ASN A 295 6.79 -19.05 -14.08
CA ASN A 295 7.89 -19.99 -13.76
C ASN A 295 7.66 -21.47 -14.11
N GLY A 296 6.94 -21.78 -15.20
CA GLY A 296 6.78 -23.17 -15.68
C GLY A 296 5.83 -24.04 -14.85
N TYR A 297 5.28 -23.51 -13.75
CA TYR A 297 4.19 -24.14 -13.02
C TYR A 297 2.85 -23.57 -13.47
N PRO A 298 1.82 -24.40 -13.73
CA PRO A 298 0.47 -23.88 -13.92
C PRO A 298 0.11 -23.04 -12.70
N TYR A 299 -0.63 -21.95 -12.92
CA TYR A 299 -1.12 -21.09 -11.85
C TYR A 299 -1.97 -21.95 -10.90
N VAL A 300 -1.38 -22.40 -9.80
CA VAL A 300 -2.10 -23.22 -8.81
C VAL A 300 -2.86 -22.24 -7.93
N ASN A 301 -4.08 -21.96 -8.34
CA ASN A 301 -5.08 -21.35 -7.48
C ASN A 301 -5.25 -22.25 -6.25
N GLY A 302 -4.88 -21.74 -5.08
CA GLY A 302 -5.38 -22.22 -3.80
C GLY A 302 -4.48 -23.18 -3.03
N ALA A 303 -3.86 -22.67 -1.97
CA ALA A 303 -4.21 -23.25 -0.67
C ALA A 303 -5.71 -23.00 -0.46
N GLN A 304 -6.43 -23.88 0.24
CA GLN A 304 -7.81 -23.58 0.66
C GLN A 304 -7.79 -22.28 1.46
N VAL A 305 -8.03 -21.15 0.79
CA VAL A 305 -8.28 -19.89 1.45
C VAL A 305 -9.68 -20.06 2.01
N ASP A 306 -9.77 -20.06 3.33
CA ASP A 306 -11.04 -20.14 4.03
C ASP A 306 -11.99 -19.09 3.45
N ARG A 307 -13.18 -19.53 3.01
CA ARG A 307 -14.15 -18.66 2.34
C ARG A 307 -14.56 -17.50 3.26
N ALA A 308 -14.46 -17.68 4.57
CA ALA A 308 -14.66 -16.65 5.59
C ALA A 308 -13.72 -15.43 5.45
N ILE A 309 -12.56 -15.57 4.77
CA ILE A 309 -11.60 -14.47 4.57
C ILE A 309 -11.98 -13.60 3.36
N ILE A 310 -12.83 -14.11 2.46
CA ILE A 310 -13.17 -13.46 1.18
C ILE A 310 -14.45 -12.63 1.28
N ASP A 311 -15.27 -12.85 2.31
CA ASP A 311 -16.54 -12.15 2.49
C ASP A 311 -16.92 -12.08 3.99
N PRO A 312 -16.92 -10.91 4.65
CA PRO A 312 -17.46 -10.79 6.00
C PRO A 312 -19.00 -10.88 6.02
N ARG A 313 -19.68 -11.03 4.87
CA ARG A 313 -21.15 -11.09 4.77
C ARG A 313 -21.71 -12.48 4.40
N GLY A 314 -20.96 -13.56 4.61
CA GLY A 314 -21.43 -14.87 4.16
C GLY A 314 -21.02 -16.05 5.04
N ASN A 315 -21.71 -16.24 6.17
CA ASN A 315 -21.96 -17.60 6.64
C ASN A 315 -23.03 -18.20 5.74
N ALA A 316 -22.63 -19.20 4.97
CA ALA A 316 -23.52 -20.02 4.17
C ALA A 316 -24.38 -20.89 5.10
N GLU A 317 -25.50 -20.37 5.59
CA GLU A 317 -26.68 -21.16 5.97
C GLU A 317 -27.96 -20.33 6.20
N ASP A 318 -27.90 -19.00 6.26
CA ASP A 318 -29.12 -18.16 6.30
C ASP A 318 -29.12 -17.12 5.16
N GLU A 319 -29.86 -17.39 4.08
CA GLU A 319 -30.27 -16.38 3.10
C GLU A 319 -31.28 -15.43 3.77
N ILE A 320 -30.78 -14.38 4.41
CA ILE A 320 -31.54 -13.15 4.60
C ILE A 320 -30.73 -12.04 3.95
N VAL A 321 -31.10 -11.71 2.71
CA VAL A 321 -30.74 -10.43 2.11
C VAL A 321 -31.35 -9.36 3.01
N VAL A 322 -30.56 -8.81 3.93
CA VAL A 322 -30.94 -7.60 4.65
C VAL A 322 -30.84 -6.47 3.64
N GLU A 323 -31.95 -6.17 2.97
CA GLU A 323 -32.11 -4.88 2.31
C GLU A 323 -31.85 -3.81 3.35
N ALA A 324 -30.87 -2.93 3.10
CA ALA A 324 -30.60 -1.82 3.98
C ALA A 324 -31.84 -0.92 4.02
N GLU A 325 -32.61 -0.99 5.09
CA GLU A 325 -33.74 -0.09 5.29
C GLU A 325 -33.21 1.36 5.32
N PRO A 326 -33.82 2.27 4.57
CA PRO A 326 -33.39 3.66 4.55
C PRO A 326 -33.53 4.25 5.95
N VAL A 327 -32.41 4.68 6.53
CA VAL A 327 -32.35 5.35 7.83
C VAL A 327 -33.32 6.53 7.83
N GLY A 328 -34.29 6.50 8.75
CA GLY A 328 -35.29 7.54 8.95
C GLY A 328 -34.65 8.91 9.18
N GLU A 329 -35.32 9.99 8.79
CA GLU A 329 -34.77 11.35 8.95
C GLU A 329 -34.44 11.71 10.41
N ASP A 330 -35.06 11.03 11.36
CA ASP A 330 -34.84 11.16 12.80
C ASP A 330 -33.58 10.43 13.30
N GLU A 331 -33.14 9.39 12.60
CA GLU A 331 -31.93 8.61 12.91
C GLU A 331 -30.70 9.07 12.12
N ARG A 332 -30.90 9.91 11.10
CA ARG A 332 -29.80 10.55 10.37
C ARG A 332 -29.04 11.50 11.26
N PHE A 333 -27.71 11.47 11.13
CA PHE A 333 -26.82 12.37 11.85
C PHE A 333 -27.07 13.82 11.43
N ASP A 334 -27.65 14.62 12.34
CA ASP A 334 -27.85 16.06 12.18
C ASP A 334 -26.92 16.84 13.11
N PRO A 335 -25.90 17.55 12.59
CA PRO A 335 -24.96 18.32 13.40
C PRO A 335 -25.63 19.46 14.20
N SER A 336 -26.83 19.92 13.82
CA SER A 336 -27.59 20.92 14.57
C SER A 336 -28.12 20.39 15.91
N ARG A 337 -28.35 19.07 16.02
CA ARG A 337 -28.78 18.41 17.27
C ARG A 337 -27.66 18.34 18.29
N VAL A 338 -26.42 18.14 17.85
CA VAL A 338 -25.22 18.16 18.70
C VAL A 338 -25.01 19.55 19.32
N ALA A 339 -25.21 20.61 18.52
CA ALA A 339 -25.11 21.98 19.00
C ALA A 339 -26.21 22.34 20.03
N LYS A 340 -27.46 21.89 19.81
CA LYS A 340 -28.56 22.06 20.78
C LYS A 340 -28.31 21.32 22.09
N ARG A 341 -27.79 20.09 22.03
CA ARG A 341 -27.49 19.28 23.22
C ARG A 341 -26.36 19.87 24.06
N GLN A 342 -25.35 20.46 23.42
CA GLN A 342 -24.27 21.19 24.09
C GLN A 342 -24.74 22.52 24.70
N LYS A 343 -25.70 23.21 24.05
CA LYS A 343 -26.30 24.43 24.58
C LYS A 343 -27.17 24.16 25.82
N ALA A 344 -28.03 23.13 25.77
CA ALA A 344 -28.85 22.72 26.92
C ALA A 344 -28.00 22.26 28.12
N LYS A 345 -26.85 21.62 27.87
CA LYS A 345 -25.92 21.22 28.94
C LYS A 345 -25.21 22.41 29.60
N ARG A 346 -24.90 23.46 28.82
CA ARG A 346 -24.36 24.73 29.35
C ARG A 346 -25.38 25.55 30.14
N GLU A 347 -26.65 25.50 29.75
CA GLU A 347 -27.74 26.21 30.44
C GLU A 347 -28.21 25.45 31.70
N GLY A 348 -28.03 24.12 31.77
CA GLY A 348 -28.34 23.32 32.97
C GLY A 348 -27.26 23.34 34.06
N GLU A 349 -26.01 23.70 33.75
CA GLU A 349 -24.93 23.80 34.74
C GLU A 349 -24.91 25.16 35.47
N SER A 350 -25.70 26.16 35.04
CA SER A 350 -25.74 27.49 35.67
C SER A 350 -26.65 27.62 36.90
N GLU A 351 -27.37 26.57 37.31
CA GLU A 351 -28.32 26.60 38.45
C GLU A 351 -27.92 25.73 39.65
N SER A 352 -26.62 25.46 39.86
CA SER A 352 -26.15 24.87 41.13
C SER A 352 -25.47 25.93 42.01
N PRO A 353 -25.98 26.23 43.22
CA PRO A 353 -25.33 27.20 44.11
C PRO A 353 -24.00 26.63 44.61
N ARG A 354 -22.91 27.40 44.46
CA ARG A 354 -21.62 27.07 45.05
C ARG A 354 -21.76 27.03 46.58
N PRO A 355 -21.22 26.00 47.28
CA PRO A 355 -21.20 26.00 48.74
C PRO A 355 -20.28 27.13 49.22
N GLN A 356 -20.78 27.92 50.17
CA GLN A 356 -20.03 28.97 50.85
C GLN A 356 -18.87 28.36 51.64
N ALA A 357 -17.71 28.99 51.55
CA ALA A 357 -16.57 28.69 52.41
C ALA A 357 -16.87 29.25 53.82
N GLU A 358 -16.88 28.38 54.83
CA GLU A 358 -16.81 28.80 56.22
C GLU A 358 -15.34 28.82 56.66
N ASP A 359 -14.90 30.02 57.04
CA ASP A 359 -13.71 30.28 57.82
C ASP A 359 -13.87 29.70 59.24
N GLY A 360 -12.83 29.06 59.78
CA GLY A 360 -12.86 28.59 61.17
C GLY A 360 -11.58 27.95 61.70
N ILE A 361 -10.68 28.81 62.21
CA ILE A 361 -9.65 28.66 63.27
C ILE A 361 -8.58 27.58 63.09
#